data_AF-A0A9X6AAH6-F1
#
_entry.id   AF-A0A9X6AAH6-F1
#
_cell.length_a   1.000
_cell.length_b   1.000
_cell.length_c   1.000
_cell.angle_alpha   90.00
_cell.angle_beta   90.00
_cell.angle_gamma   90.00
#
_symmetry.space_group_name_H-M   'P 1'
#
loop_
_entity.id
_entity.type
_entity.pdbx_description
1 polymer ?
#
loop_
_entity_poly.entity_id
_entity_poly.type
_entity_poly.pdbx_seq_one_letter_code
_entity_poly.pdbx_strand_id
1 'polypeptide(L)'
;MWPYVLIAPAVLGTLYLLVYPLVRAVVISLQDFGLRQLILGGARFVGFKNYGTLLGDGRFWEVVRRTFLFMAINVVLIMVLSTLVALMVERLGRFGRTAVLSALVLTWAMPVIAATTVFQWLCHSEFG
;
A
#
# COMPACT_ATOMS: atom_id res chain seq x y z
N MET A 1 -16.52 1.16 33.04
CA MET A 1 -16.85 -0.13 32.37
C MET A 1 -17.75 0.05 31.15
N TRP A 2 -18.81 0.88 31.21
CA TRP A 2 -19.71 1.21 30.09
C TRP A 2 -19.08 1.67 28.75
N PRO A 3 -18.02 2.51 28.71
CA PRO A 3 -17.44 2.94 27.43
C PRO A 3 -16.79 1.81 26.62
N TYR A 4 -16.31 0.73 27.26
CA TYR A 4 -15.70 -0.40 26.56
C TYR A 4 -16.74 -1.26 25.82
N VAL A 5 -17.96 -1.36 26.35
CA VAL A 5 -19.05 -2.13 25.72
C VAL A 5 -19.55 -1.44 24.45
N LEU A 6 -19.53 -0.10 24.41
CA LEU A 6 -19.92 0.68 23.23
C LEU A 6 -18.89 0.58 22.08
N ILE A 7 -17.61 0.42 22.43
CA ILE A 7 -16.50 0.27 21.46
C ILE A 7 -16.33 -1.20 21.05
N ALA A 8 -16.76 -2.15 21.89
CA ALA A 8 -16.64 -3.59 21.64
C ALA A 8 -17.15 -4.06 20.27
N PRO A 9 -18.36 -3.71 19.77
CA PRO A 9 -18.82 -4.18 18.47
C PRO A 9 -18.00 -3.63 17.30
N ALA A 10 -17.52 -2.38 17.40
CA ALA A 10 -16.65 -1.79 16.40
C ALA A 10 -15.29 -2.48 16.37
N VAL A 11 -14.67 -2.70 17.54
CA VAL A 11 -13.38 -3.40 17.64
C VAL A 11 -13.49 -4.83 17.17
N LEU A 12 -14.53 -5.57 17.58
CA LEU A 12 -14.75 -6.95 17.14
C LEU A 12 -14.97 -7.03 15.64
N GLY A 13 -15.75 -6.11 15.05
CA GLY A 13 -15.95 -6.02 13.61
C GLY A 13 -14.64 -5.75 12.86
N THR A 14 -13.86 -4.76 13.28
CA THR A 14 -12.55 -4.44 12.68
C THR A 14 -11.58 -5.61 12.82
N LEU A 15 -11.49 -6.22 14.00
CA LEU A 15 -10.58 -7.35 14.22
C LEU A 15 -10.98 -8.53 13.35
N TYR A 16 -12.27 -8.85 13.26
CA TYR A 16 -12.76 -9.92 12.41
C TYR A 16 -12.42 -9.67 10.93
N LEU A 17 -12.70 -8.47 10.43
CA LEU A 17 -12.42 -8.10 9.03
C LEU A 17 -10.93 -8.04 8.69
N LEU A 18 -10.05 -7.78 9.65
CA LEU A 18 -8.59 -7.78 9.43
C LEU A 18 -7.97 -9.16 9.63
N VAL A 19 -8.35 -9.86 10.71
CA VAL A 19 -7.77 -11.15 11.08
C VAL A 19 -8.23 -12.24 10.12
N TYR A 20 -9.50 -12.25 9.69
CA TYR A 20 -10.01 -13.25 8.75
C TYR A 20 -9.18 -13.34 7.45
N PRO A 21 -8.97 -12.25 6.67
CA PRO A 21 -8.17 -12.31 5.45
C PRO A 21 -6.70 -12.59 5.72
N LEU A 22 -6.16 -12.14 6.86
CA LEU A 22 -4.77 -12.39 7.24
C LEU A 22 -4.53 -13.88 7.51
N VAL A 23 -5.40 -14.49 8.33
CA VAL A 23 -5.37 -15.95 8.59
C VAL A 23 -5.55 -16.72 7.28
N ARG A 24 -6.50 -16.29 6.43
CA ARG A 24 -6.70 -16.91 5.11
C ARG A 24 -5.46 -16.82 4.23
N ALA A 25 -4.78 -15.67 4.21
CA ALA A 25 -3.54 -15.48 3.47
C ALA A 25 -2.41 -16.40 3.97
N VAL A 26 -2.29 -16.60 5.29
CA VAL A 26 -1.32 -17.53 5.89
C VAL A 26 -1.65 -18.98 5.56
N VAL A 27 -2.93 -19.37 5.60
CA VAL A 27 -3.34 -20.73 5.20
C VAL A 27 -3.02 -20.97 3.72
N ILE A 28 -3.32 -19.99 2.86
CA ILE A 28 -3.02 -20.04 1.42
C ILE A 28 -1.51 -20.10 1.18
N SER A 29 -0.68 -19.37 1.94
CA SER A 29 0.78 -19.38 1.74
C SER A 29 1.42 -20.73 2.05
N LEU A 30 0.78 -21.56 2.89
CA LEU A 30 1.19 -22.93 3.21
C LEU A 30 0.60 -23.99 2.25
N GLN A 31 -0.25 -23.57 1.32
CA GLN A 31 -0.88 -24.43 0.32
C GLN A 31 -0.24 -24.21 -1.06
N ASP A 32 -0.22 -25.23 -1.89
CA ASP A 32 0.10 -25.09 -3.31
C ASP A 32 -1.13 -24.55 -4.04
N PHE A 33 -1.24 -23.23 -4.00
CA PHE A 33 -2.41 -22.47 -4.41
C PHE A 33 -2.09 -21.70 -5.70
N GLY A 34 -2.14 -22.40 -6.85
CA GLY A 34 -1.94 -21.82 -8.17
C GLY A 34 -3.22 -21.39 -8.87
N LEU A 35 -3.07 -20.75 -10.04
CA LEU A 35 -4.19 -20.35 -10.92
C LEU A 35 -5.14 -21.50 -11.29
N ARG A 36 -4.62 -22.74 -11.38
CA ARG A 36 -5.43 -23.95 -11.62
C ARG A 36 -6.29 -24.32 -10.41
N GLN A 37 -5.75 -24.26 -9.20
CA GLN A 37 -6.49 -24.58 -7.97
C GLN A 37 -7.52 -23.50 -7.59
N LEU A 38 -7.34 -22.25 -8.06
CA LEU A 38 -8.38 -21.22 -7.99
C LEU A 38 -9.67 -21.59 -8.74
N ILE A 39 -9.55 -22.36 -9.84
CA ILE A 39 -10.67 -22.71 -10.74
C ILE A 39 -11.22 -24.11 -10.43
N LEU A 40 -10.33 -25.07 -10.17
CA LEU A 40 -10.69 -26.49 -10.03
C LEU A 40 -10.92 -26.94 -8.58
N GLY A 41 -10.52 -26.12 -7.59
CA GLY A 41 -10.51 -26.52 -6.19
C GLY A 41 -9.43 -27.56 -5.87
N GLY A 42 -9.18 -27.78 -4.57
CA GLY A 42 -8.21 -28.80 -4.12
C GLY A 42 -6.77 -28.31 -3.97
N ALA A 43 -6.56 -27.22 -3.23
CA ALA A 43 -5.22 -26.78 -2.86
C ALA A 43 -4.58 -27.76 -1.88
N ARG A 44 -3.51 -28.44 -2.31
CA ARG A 44 -2.78 -29.37 -1.46
C ARG A 44 -2.02 -28.58 -0.40
N PHE A 45 -2.10 -29.01 0.86
CA PHE A 45 -1.25 -28.44 1.91
C PHE A 45 0.20 -28.92 1.70
N VAL A 46 1.14 -27.99 1.51
CA VAL A 46 2.55 -28.29 1.21
C VAL A 46 3.49 -27.72 2.28
N GLY A 47 2.92 -27.18 3.36
CA GLY A 47 3.66 -26.64 4.49
C GLY A 47 4.62 -25.52 4.05
N PHE A 48 5.89 -25.61 4.45
CA PHE A 48 6.88 -24.56 4.18
C PHE A 48 7.59 -24.67 2.82
N LYS A 49 7.20 -25.60 1.95
CA LYS A 49 7.88 -25.80 0.66
C LYS A 49 7.87 -24.54 -0.21
N ASN A 50 6.78 -23.78 -0.21
CA ASN A 50 6.65 -22.52 -0.93
C ASN A 50 7.73 -21.51 -0.50
N TYR A 51 7.98 -21.40 0.80
CA TYR A 51 9.01 -20.52 1.35
C TYR A 51 10.41 -20.98 0.95
N GLY A 52 10.71 -22.28 1.00
CA GLY A 52 12.01 -22.81 0.57
C GLY A 52 12.31 -22.50 -0.90
N THR A 53 11.32 -22.69 -1.78
CA THR A 53 11.47 -22.36 -3.21
C THR A 53 11.65 -20.86 -3.44
N LEU A 54 10.87 -20.00 -2.76
CA LEU A 54 10.96 -18.55 -2.91
C LEU A 54 12.26 -17.97 -2.37
N LEU A 55 12.68 -18.41 -1.18
CA LEU A 55 13.91 -17.92 -0.54
C LEU A 55 15.18 -18.39 -1.27
N GLY A 56 15.11 -19.50 -2.00
CA GLY A 56 16.18 -19.98 -2.89
C GLY A 56 16.22 -19.28 -4.26
N ASP A 57 15.20 -18.51 -4.63
CA ASP A 57 15.13 -17.83 -5.92
C ASP A 57 15.89 -16.50 -5.88
N GLY A 58 16.91 -16.35 -6.73
CA GLY A 58 17.67 -15.10 -6.87
C GLY A 58 16.81 -13.92 -7.33
N ARG A 59 15.77 -14.17 -8.14
CA ARG A 59 14.84 -13.14 -8.61
C ARG A 59 13.99 -12.60 -7.47
N PHE A 60 13.60 -13.44 -6.52
CA PHE A 60 12.87 -12.99 -5.33
C PHE A 60 13.67 -11.92 -4.57
N TRP A 61 14.95 -12.19 -4.28
CA TRP A 61 15.82 -11.25 -3.58
C TRP A 61 16.16 -9.99 -4.39
N GLU A 62 16.21 -10.09 -5.71
CA GLU A 62 16.33 -8.91 -6.57
C GLU A 62 15.10 -8.00 -6.45
N VAL A 63 13.89 -8.57 -6.55
CA VAL A 63 12.64 -7.82 -6.41
C VAL A 63 12.52 -7.22 -5.01
N VAL A 64 12.79 -7.99 -3.95
CA VAL A 64 12.76 -7.52 -2.56
C VAL A 64 13.69 -6.32 -2.36
N ARG A 65 14.93 -6.40 -2.86
CA ARG A 65 15.89 -5.28 -2.77
C ARG A 65 15.41 -4.05 -3.53
N ARG A 66 14.90 -4.22 -4.74
CA ARG A 66 14.36 -3.10 -5.54
C ARG A 66 13.17 -2.44 -4.85
N THR A 67 12.24 -3.22 -4.30
CA THR A 67 11.08 -2.70 -3.56
C THR A 67 11.51 -1.97 -2.29
N PHE A 68 12.45 -2.53 -1.53
CA PHE A 68 12.94 -1.89 -0.30
C PHE A 68 13.69 -0.59 -0.59
N LEU A 69 14.54 -0.58 -1.61
CA LEU A 69 15.27 0.62 -2.05
C LEU A 69 14.31 1.69 -2.57
N PHE A 70 13.32 1.32 -3.39
CA PHE A 70 12.28 2.23 -3.86
C PHE A 70 11.49 2.83 -2.68
N MET A 71 11.05 1.98 -1.74
CA MET A 71 10.34 2.41 -0.52
C MET A 71 11.19 3.38 0.30
N ALA A 72 12.46 3.05 0.56
CA ALA A 72 13.34 3.89 1.37
C ALA A 72 13.56 5.27 0.74
N ILE A 73 13.85 5.32 -0.56
CA ILE A 73 14.02 6.58 -1.30
C ILE A 73 12.72 7.38 -1.28
N ASN A 74 11.59 6.74 -1.54
CA ASN A 74 10.28 7.39 -1.58
C ASN A 74 9.90 7.99 -0.21
N VAL A 75 10.07 7.23 0.87
CA VAL A 75 9.79 7.70 2.24
C VAL A 75 10.66 8.89 2.61
N VAL A 76 11.97 8.83 2.36
CA VAL A 76 12.89 9.94 2.65
C VAL A 76 12.49 11.18 1.85
N LEU A 77 12.22 11.01 0.55
CA LEU A 77 11.85 12.13 -0.32
C LEU A 77 10.54 12.78 0.13
N ILE A 78 9.51 12.00 0.44
CA ILE A 78 8.22 12.52 0.91
C ILE A 78 8.41 13.23 2.26
N MET A 79 9.12 12.64 3.23
CA MET A 79 9.33 13.29 4.54
C MET A 79 10.06 14.63 4.41
N VAL A 80 11.11 14.69 3.58
CA VAL A 80 11.85 15.94 3.36
C VAL A 80 10.97 16.98 2.69
N LEU A 81 10.28 16.62 1.59
CA LEU A 81 9.41 17.55 0.86
C LEU A 81 8.24 18.03 1.71
N SER A 82 7.57 17.12 2.43
CA SER A 82 6.46 17.49 3.33
C SER A 82 6.91 18.43 4.44
N THR A 83 8.11 18.19 5.01
CA THR A 83 8.68 19.06 6.04
C THR A 83 9.01 20.45 5.48
N LEU A 84 9.63 20.52 4.30
CA LEU A 84 9.92 21.78 3.62
C LEU A 84 8.65 22.57 3.31
N VAL A 85 7.60 21.88 2.81
CA VAL A 85 6.29 22.50 2.55
C VAL A 85 5.65 22.98 3.86
N ALA A 86 5.74 22.22 4.95
CA ALA A 86 5.22 22.63 6.25
C ALA A 86 5.90 23.91 6.76
N LEU A 87 7.23 23.99 6.70
CA LEU A 87 8.00 25.18 7.07
C LEU A 87 7.68 26.38 6.16
N MET A 88 7.47 26.13 4.86
CA MET A 88 7.05 27.15 3.91
C MET A 88 5.68 27.73 4.32
N VAL A 89 4.70 26.86 4.56
CA VAL A 89 3.33 27.23 4.94
C VAL A 89 3.28 28.03 6.23
N GLU A 90 4.16 27.75 7.20
CA GLU A 90 4.27 28.51 8.45
C GLU A 90 4.64 29.99 8.21
N ARG A 91 5.44 30.27 7.17
CA ARG A 91 5.85 31.63 6.80
C ARG A 91 4.88 32.32 5.83
N LEU A 92 3.87 31.62 5.32
CA LEU A 92 2.89 32.20 4.39
C LEU A 92 1.80 32.98 5.14
N GLY A 93 1.37 34.10 4.56
CA GLY A 93 0.17 34.81 5.01
C GLY A 93 -1.11 33.97 4.87
N ARG A 94 -2.21 34.41 5.50
CA ARG A 94 -3.48 33.66 5.60
C ARG A 94 -4.02 33.16 4.25
N PHE A 95 -3.93 33.96 3.19
CA PHE A 95 -4.36 33.59 1.85
C PHE A 95 -3.47 32.50 1.23
N GLY A 96 -2.15 32.70 1.22
CA GLY A 96 -1.20 31.74 0.65
C GLY A 96 -1.24 30.38 1.35
N ARG A 97 -1.33 30.37 2.69
CA ARG A 97 -1.50 29.14 3.46
C ARG A 97 -2.77 28.38 3.06
N THR A 98 -3.88 29.09 2.91
CA THR A 98 -5.16 28.48 2.53
C THR A 98 -5.10 27.93 1.11
N ALA A 99 -4.49 28.65 0.18
CA ALA A 99 -4.32 28.19 -1.20
C ALA A 99 -3.49 26.89 -1.28
N VAL A 100 -2.35 26.84 -0.59
CA VAL A 100 -1.47 25.66 -0.58
C VAL A 100 -2.16 24.45 0.06
N LEU A 101 -2.77 24.62 1.24
CA LEU A 101 -3.48 23.52 1.91
C LEU A 101 -4.67 23.01 1.08
N SER A 102 -5.44 23.90 0.47
CA SER A 102 -6.54 23.53 -0.41
C SER A 102 -6.05 22.75 -1.63
N ALA A 103 -4.95 23.17 -2.27
CA ALA A 103 -4.36 22.44 -3.38
C ALA A 103 -3.93 21.02 -2.97
N LEU A 104 -3.26 20.89 -1.81
CA LEU A 104 -2.86 19.57 -1.29
C LEU A 104 -4.05 18.65 -1.03
N VAL A 105 -5.14 19.18 -0.47
CA VAL A 105 -6.38 18.41 -0.24
C VAL A 105 -7.03 17.99 -1.56
N LEU A 106 -7.08 18.89 -2.55
CA LEU A 106 -7.60 18.57 -3.88
C LEU A 106 -6.78 17.48 -4.56
N THR A 107 -5.45 17.54 -4.47
CA THR A 107 -4.57 16.49 -5.00
C THR A 107 -4.79 15.17 -4.28
N TRP A 108 -4.94 15.17 -2.95
CA TRP A 108 -5.22 13.96 -2.18
C TRP A 108 -6.59 13.33 -2.54
N ALA A 109 -7.58 14.17 -2.84
CA ALA A 109 -8.91 13.73 -3.25
C ALA A 109 -8.96 13.18 -4.69
N MET A 110 -7.89 13.34 -5.49
CA MET A 110 -7.86 12.81 -6.84
C MET A 110 -7.90 11.27 -6.82
N PRO A 111 -8.77 10.64 -7.64
CA PRO A 111 -8.81 9.19 -7.74
C PRO A 111 -7.53 8.67 -8.41
N VAL A 112 -7.03 7.55 -7.89
CA VAL A 112 -5.76 6.93 -8.35
C VAL A 112 -5.77 6.71 -9.87
N ILE A 113 -6.90 6.30 -10.44
CA ILE A 113 -7.04 6.04 -11.88
C ILE A 113 -6.71 7.30 -12.70
N ALA A 114 -7.27 8.45 -12.32
CA ALA A 114 -7.00 9.71 -13.03
C ALA A 114 -5.54 10.11 -12.94
N ALA A 115 -4.95 9.99 -11.74
CA ALA A 115 -3.52 10.27 -11.53
C ALA A 115 -2.64 9.36 -12.39
N THR A 116 -2.95 8.06 -12.48
CA THR A 116 -2.19 7.12 -13.33
C THR A 116 -2.34 7.43 -14.82
N THR A 117 -3.51 7.84 -15.29
CA THR A 117 -3.72 8.20 -16.70
C THR A 117 -2.92 9.45 -17.09
N VAL A 118 -2.93 10.49 -16.24
CA VAL A 118 -2.13 11.70 -16.47
C VAL A 118 -0.64 11.36 -16.47
N PHE A 119 -0.18 10.54 -15.54
CA PHE A 119 1.21 10.08 -15.51
C PHE A 119 1.59 9.31 -16.78
N GLN A 120 0.72 8.42 -17.25
CA GLN A 120 0.92 7.70 -18.50
C GLN A 120 0.99 8.63 -19.71
N TRP A 121 0.20 9.70 -19.75
CA TRP A 121 0.30 10.71 -20.82
C TRP A 121 1.61 11.50 -20.75
N LEU A 122 2.05 11.88 -19.55
CA LEU A 122 3.32 12.58 -19.35
C LEU A 122 4.53 11.72 -19.74
N CYS A 123 4.43 10.40 -19.59
CA CYS A 123 5.50 9.46 -19.93
C CYS A 123 5.30 8.75 -21.29
N HIS A 124 4.20 8.99 -22.01
CA HIS A 124 4.00 8.46 -23.37
C HIS A 124 4.72 9.35 -24.39
N SER A 125 5.56 8.72 -25.20
CA SER A 125 6.38 9.38 -26.21
C SER A 125 5.69 9.58 -27.57
N GLU A 126 4.36 9.49 -27.67
CA GLU A 126 3.66 9.73 -28.95
C GLU A 126 3.65 11.24 -29.36
N PHE A 127 4.18 12.12 -28.51
CA PHE A 127 4.55 13.50 -28.84
C PHE A 127 6.03 13.78 -28.51
N GLY A 128 6.92 12.88 -28.94
CA GLY A 128 8.37 13.06 -28.98
C GLY A 128 8.97 12.37 -30.21
#